data_AF-A0A931N6L0-F1
#
_entry.id   AF-A0A931N6L0-F1
#
_cell.length_a   1.000
_cell.length_b   1.000
_cell.length_c   1.000
_cell.angle_alpha   90.00
_cell.angle_beta   90.00
_cell.angle_gamma   90.00
#
_symmetry.space_group_name_H-M   'P 1'
#
loop_
_entity.id
_entity.type
_entity.pdbx_description
1 polymer ?
#
loop_
_entity_poly.entity_id
_entity_poly.type
_entity_poly.pdbx_seq_one_letter_code
_entity_poly.pdbx_strand_id
1 'polypeptide(L)' 'MDSFNPTTKTQAALMSAVQAASVAGNPEVRPAHLLVALLDQTDGVAGPLLEAVGTDP' A
#
# COMPACT_ATOMS: atom_id res chain seq x y z
N MET A 1 -6.85 4.00 23.81
CA MET A 1 -6.64 3.48 22.44
C MET A 1 -5.94 4.58 21.70
N ASP A 2 -4.68 4.39 21.32
CA ASP A 2 -4.00 5.39 20.51
C ASP A 2 -4.74 5.49 19.17
N SER A 3 -5.18 6.70 18.83
CA SER A 3 -5.85 6.96 17.57
C SER A 3 -4.80 6.91 16.45
N PHE A 4 -5.00 6.04 15.48
CA PHE A 4 -4.15 6.01 14.28
C PHE A 4 -4.40 7.28 13.46
N ASN A 5 -3.38 8.13 13.31
CA ASN A 5 -3.43 9.37 12.55
C ASN A 5 -2.49 9.30 11.32
N PRO A 6 -2.90 8.63 10.23
CA PRO A 6 -2.07 8.46 9.04
C PRO A 6 -1.88 9.77 8.28
N THR A 7 -0.80 9.84 7.48
CA THR A 7 -0.69 10.87 6.45
C THR A 7 -1.76 10.66 5.37
N THR A 8 -2.05 11.71 4.57
CA THR A 8 -2.99 11.59 3.43
C THR A 8 -2.59 10.49 2.45
N LYS A 9 -1.29 10.33 2.15
CA LYS A 9 -0.78 9.26 1.28
C LYS A 9 -0.99 7.88 1.90
N THR A 10 -0.75 7.74 3.21
CA THR A 10 -1.02 6.49 3.92
C THR A 10 -2.51 6.13 3.92
N GLN A 11 -3.38 7.12 4.11
CA GLN A 11 -4.83 6.90 4.05
C GLN A 11 -5.27 6.46 2.64
N ALA A 12 -4.74 7.09 1.59
CA ALA A 12 -4.99 6.69 0.20
C ALA A 12 -4.52 5.26 -0.08
N ALA A 13 -3.31 4.88 0.36
CA ALA A 13 -2.78 3.54 0.21
C ALA A 13 -3.69 2.47 0.86
N LEU A 14 -4.19 2.75 2.07
CA LEU A 14 -5.09 1.84 2.77
C LEU A 14 -6.43 1.67 2.04
N MET A 15 -7.00 2.74 1.50
CA MET A 15 -8.22 2.66 0.70
C MET A 15 -8.00 1.85 -0.58
N SER A 16 -6.89 2.09 -1.29
CA SER A 16 -6.52 1.32 -2.48
C SER A 16 -6.29 -0.15 -2.16
N ALA A 17 -5.67 -0.49 -1.02
CA ALA A 17 -5.47 -1.86 -0.59
C ALA A 17 -6.80 -2.59 -0.30
N VAL A 18 -7.77 -1.91 0.32
CA VAL A 18 -9.13 -2.43 0.53
C VAL A 18 -9.81 -2.69 -0.82
N GLN A 19 -9.69 -1.76 -1.76
CA GLN A 19 -10.25 -1.92 -3.09
C GLN A 19 -9.61 -3.08 -3.85
N ALA A 20 -8.28 -3.21 -3.79
CA ALA A 20 -7.55 -4.30 -4.43
C ALA A 20 -7.96 -5.67 -3.87
N ALA A 21 -8.11 -5.80 -2.55
CA ALA A 21 -8.60 -7.03 -1.93
C ALA A 21 -10.02 -7.39 -2.38
N SER A 22 -10.92 -6.39 -2.42
CA SER A 22 -12.30 -6.56 -2.87
C SER A 22 -12.40 -6.99 -4.33
N VAL A 23 -11.67 -6.32 -5.23
CA VAL A 23 -11.62 -6.66 -6.67
C VAL A 23 -11.06 -8.06 -6.89
N ALA A 24 -10.09 -8.48 -6.10
CA ALA A 24 -9.50 -9.82 -6.16
C ALA A 24 -10.36 -10.91 -5.48
N GLY A 25 -11.51 -10.56 -4.87
CA GLY A 25 -12.36 -11.51 -4.15
C GLY A 25 -11.75 -12.02 -2.84
N ASN A 26 -10.75 -11.32 -2.30
CA ASN A 26 -10.11 -11.69 -1.04
C ASN A 26 -10.94 -11.17 0.15
N PRO A 27 -11.30 -12.03 1.13
CA PRO A 27 -12.16 -11.63 2.25
C PRO A 27 -11.45 -10.71 3.26
N GLU A 28 -10.13 -10.63 3.20
CA GLU A 28 -9.30 -9.84 4.11
C GLU A 28 -8.24 -9.04 3.35
N VAL A 29 -7.92 -7.85 3.87
CA VAL A 29 -6.77 -7.08 3.39
C VAL A 29 -5.50 -7.69 3.94
N ARG A 30 -4.78 -8.39 3.06
CA ARG A 30 -3.44 -8.93 3.34
C ARG A 30 -2.33 -7.91 3.01
N PRO A 31 -1.12 -8.04 3.61
CA PRO A 31 0.01 -7.12 3.35
C PRO A 31 0.37 -6.95 1.87
N ALA A 32 0.16 -7.98 1.04
CA ALA A 32 0.38 -7.90 -0.40
C ALA A 32 -0.48 -6.82 -1.08
N HIS A 33 -1.73 -6.63 -0.68
CA HIS A 33 -2.58 -5.58 -1.25
C HIS A 33 -2.10 -4.18 -0.87
N LEU A 34 -1.60 -4.03 0.37
CA LEU A 34 -1.00 -2.78 0.79
C LEU A 34 0.30 -2.50 0.03
N LEU A 35 1.12 -3.52 -0.21
CA LEU A 35 2.33 -3.38 -1.01
C LEU A 35 1.99 -2.90 -2.43
N VAL A 36 1.07 -3.56 -3.13
CA VAL A 36 0.61 -3.13 -4.45
C VAL A 36 0.12 -1.68 -4.42
N ALA A 37 -0.73 -1.32 -3.45
CA ALA A 37 -1.23 0.05 -3.30
C ALA A 37 -0.14 1.10 -2.98
N LEU A 38 0.97 0.69 -2.37
CA LEU A 38 2.12 1.56 -2.12
C LEU A 38 2.99 1.72 -3.38
N LEU A 39 3.09 0.69 -4.22
CA LEU A 39 3.85 0.70 -5.47
C LEU A 39 3.13 1.44 -6.59
N ASP A 40 1.79 1.37 -6.63
CA ASP A 40 0.96 2.08 -7.61
C ASP A 40 0.94 3.61 -7.39
N GLN A 41 1.45 4.11 -6.26
CA GLN A 41 1.57 5.54 -6.01
C GLN A 41 2.76 6.13 -6.79
N THR A 42 2.46 6.85 -7.88
CA THR A 42 3.46 7.44 -8.79
C THR A 42 4.48 8.35 -8.11
N ASP A 43 4.10 9.07 -7.06
CA ASP A 43 5.00 9.92 -6.25
C ASP A 43 5.25 9.34 -4.85
N GLY A 44 5.19 8.01 -4.73
CA GLY A 44 5.43 7.25 -3.51
C GLY A 44 6.92 7.02 -3.23
N VAL A 45 7.24 6.55 -2.02
CA VAL A 45 8.62 6.21 -1.62
C VAL A 45 8.90 4.70 -1.69
N ALA A 46 7.87 3.86 -1.87
CA ALA A 46 8.01 2.40 -1.78
C ALA A 46 8.91 1.83 -2.88
N GLY A 47 8.68 2.21 -4.15
CA GLY A 47 9.52 1.80 -5.28
C GLY A 47 10.99 2.18 -5.08
N PRO A 48 11.33 3.48 -4.88
CA PRO A 48 12.71 3.90 -4.65
C PRO A 48 13.40 3.23 -3.46
N LEU A 49 12.66 2.90 -2.39
CA LEU A 49 13.22 2.17 -1.25
C LEU A 49 13.52 0.70 -1.58
N LEU A 50 12.68 0.05 -2.37
CA LEU A 50 12.91 -1.32 -2.84
C LEU A 50 14.10 -1.39 -3.82
N GLU A 51 14.19 -0.43 -4.74
CA GLU A 51 15.36 -0.27 -5.61
C GLU A 51 16.65 -0.07 -4.81
N ALA A 52 16.61 0.79 -3.77
CA ALA A 52 17.76 1.07 -2.91
C ALA A 52 18.28 -0.17 -2.15
N VAL A 53 17.43 -1.18 -1.92
CA VAL A 53 17.82 -2.45 -1.31
C VAL A 53 18.08 -3.56 -2.35
N GLY A 54 18.11 -3.22 -3.65
CA GLY A 54 18.44 -4.14 -4.74
C GLY A 54 17.29 -5.04 -5.19
N THR A 55 16.04 -4.64 -4.93
CA THR A 55 14.83 -5.34 -5.39
C THR A 55 14.25 -4.64 -6.62
N ASP A 56 13.70 -5.41 -7.56
CA ASP A 56 12.92 -4.90 -8.70
C ASP A 56 11.44 -4.80 -8.25
N PRO A 57 10.90 -3.59 -8.05
CA PRO A 57 9.58 -3.36 -7.48
C PRO A 57 8.40 -3.55 -8.45
#